data_AF-A0AAE3TQR6-F1
#
_entry.id   AF-A0AAE3TQR6-F1
#
_cell.length_a   1.000
_cell.length_b   1.000
_cell.length_c   1.000
_cell.angle_alpha   90.00
_cell.angle_beta   90.00
_cell.angle_gamma   90.00
#
_symmetry.space_group_name_H-M   'P 1'
#
loop_
_entity.id
_entity.type
_entity.pdbx_description
1 polymer ?
#
loop_
_entity_poly.entity_id
_entity_poly.type
_entity_poly.pdbx_seq_one_letter_code
_entity_poly.pdbx_strand_id
1 'polypeptide(L)'
;SQPPCLLTGDFNSPDKELADGTVIPWRYEEEGETAEMWVAAELNILRGLEEMGMRDVFRAQHGYGDLDMLDVSHATQTDDPLSVPPADVEGKRFDHLIASETLRPRACHYDQDGFACSDHAPLIAEFDP
;
A
#
# COMPACT_ATOMS: atom_id res chain seq x y z
N SER A 1 -16.97 16.95 -14.64
CA SER A 1 -15.88 16.32 -13.87
C SER A 1 -16.31 14.92 -13.51
N GLN A 2 -15.38 13.96 -13.44
CA GLN A 2 -15.69 12.67 -12.82
C GLN A 2 -15.91 12.87 -11.31
N PRO A 3 -16.82 12.10 -10.67
CA PRO A 3 -17.03 12.19 -9.24
C PRO A 3 -15.75 11.79 -8.48
N PRO A 4 -15.48 12.37 -7.31
CA PRO A 4 -14.38 11.92 -6.46
C PRO A 4 -14.58 10.45 -6.09
N CYS A 5 -13.50 9.67 -6.14
CA CYS A 5 -13.52 8.23 -5.90
C CYS A 5 -12.40 7.83 -4.93
N LEU A 6 -12.74 6.94 -4.01
CA LEU A 6 -11.83 6.28 -3.08
C LEU A 6 -11.98 4.77 -3.24
N LEU A 7 -10.87 4.08 -3.39
CA LEU A 7 -10.76 2.62 -3.30
C LEU A 7 -9.75 2.31 -2.19
N THR A 8 -10.20 1.62 -1.14
CA THR A 8 -9.37 1.37 0.04
C THR A 8 -9.73 0.04 0.69
N GLY A 9 -8.76 -0.51 1.41
CA GLY A 9 -8.88 -1.72 2.21
C GLY A 9 -7.62 -2.57 2.10
N ASP A 10 -7.67 -3.72 2.77
CA ASP A 10 -6.70 -4.80 2.62
C ASP A 10 -6.89 -5.47 1.25
N PHE A 11 -5.90 -5.33 0.38
CA PHE A 11 -5.87 -6.00 -0.93
C PHE A 11 -5.12 -7.33 -0.88
N ASN A 12 -4.47 -7.65 0.24
CA ASN A 12 -3.57 -8.79 0.40
C ASN A 12 -2.45 -8.85 -0.64
N SER A 13 -2.09 -7.70 -1.21
CA SER A 13 -1.14 -7.51 -2.29
C SER A 13 -0.43 -6.17 -2.12
N PRO A 14 0.82 -6.02 -2.58
CA PRO A 14 1.63 -7.00 -3.30
C PRO A 14 2.41 -7.95 -2.38
N ASP A 15 3.12 -8.94 -2.93
CA ASP A 15 4.11 -9.71 -2.16
C ASP A 15 5.26 -8.79 -1.72
N LYS A 16 5.84 -7.99 -2.61
CA LYS A 16 6.93 -7.09 -2.24
C LYS A 16 6.95 -5.82 -3.08
N GLU A 17 7.51 -4.77 -2.50
CA GLU A 17 7.91 -3.56 -3.22
C GLU A 17 9.42 -3.36 -3.09
N LEU A 18 10.06 -2.95 -4.17
CA LEU A 18 11.48 -2.62 -4.19
C LEU A 18 11.70 -1.11 -4.07
N ALA A 19 12.91 -0.71 -3.66
CA ALA A 19 13.27 0.69 -3.48
C ALA A 19 13.17 1.53 -4.77
N ASP A 20 13.24 0.92 -5.94
CA ASP A 20 13.06 1.60 -7.24
C ASP A 20 11.59 1.75 -7.65
N GLY A 21 10.65 1.31 -6.81
CA GLY A 21 9.21 1.35 -7.07
C GLY A 21 8.67 0.18 -7.90
N THR A 22 9.50 -0.84 -8.17
CA THR A 22 9.05 -2.11 -8.75
C THR A 22 8.13 -2.81 -7.75
N VAL A 23 6.94 -3.18 -8.23
CA VAL A 23 5.96 -3.97 -7.47
C VAL A 23 6.07 -5.43 -7.91
N ILE A 24 6.31 -6.32 -6.95
CA ILE A 24 6.37 -7.77 -7.15
C ILE A 24 5.04 -8.35 -6.65
N PRO A 25 4.09 -8.70 -7.54
CA PRO A 25 2.83 -9.34 -7.18
C PRO A 25 3.04 -10.80 -6.76
N TRP A 26 2.01 -11.42 -6.19
CA TRP A 26 2.08 -12.85 -5.95
C TRP A 26 2.22 -13.63 -7.26
N ARG A 27 2.90 -14.78 -7.17
CA ARG A 27 3.14 -15.68 -8.31
C ARG A 27 3.96 -15.06 -9.45
N TYR A 28 4.70 -13.98 -9.17
CA TYR A 28 5.53 -13.30 -10.16
C TYR A 28 6.53 -14.23 -10.88
N GLU A 29 7.05 -15.25 -10.18
CA GLU A 29 8.00 -16.24 -10.73
C GLU A 29 7.32 -17.52 -11.25
N GLU A 30 5.99 -17.63 -11.15
CA GLU A 30 5.25 -18.80 -11.63
C GLU A 30 4.84 -18.65 -13.10
N GLU A 31 4.79 -19.76 -13.82
CA GLU A 31 4.36 -19.80 -15.22
C GLU A 31 2.91 -20.29 -15.37
N GLY A 32 2.27 -19.89 -16.46
CA GLY A 32 0.97 -20.39 -16.89
C GLY A 32 -0.17 -19.39 -16.72
N GLU A 33 -1.25 -19.59 -17.49
CA GLU A 33 -2.37 -18.66 -17.64
C GLU A 33 -2.99 -18.21 -16.30
N THR A 34 -3.07 -19.11 -15.31
CA THR A 34 -3.58 -18.75 -13.99
C THR A 34 -2.64 -17.78 -13.26
N ALA A 35 -1.33 -18.04 -13.25
CA ALA A 35 -0.35 -17.14 -12.62
C ALA A 35 -0.36 -15.77 -13.31
N GLU A 36 -0.34 -15.75 -14.65
CA GLU A 36 -0.43 -14.54 -15.46
C GLU A 36 -1.70 -13.72 -15.15
N MET A 37 -2.85 -14.39 -14.98
CA MET A 37 -4.11 -13.73 -14.63
C MET A 37 -4.07 -13.11 -13.22
N TRP A 38 -3.48 -13.79 -12.23
CA TRP A 38 -3.35 -13.27 -10.86
C TRP A 38 -2.40 -12.06 -10.82
N VAL A 39 -1.23 -12.18 -11.44
CA VAL A 39 -0.25 -11.09 -11.60
C VAL A 39 -0.90 -9.88 -12.26
N ALA A 40 -1.63 -10.08 -13.35
CA ALA A 40 -2.33 -9.01 -14.04
C ALA A 40 -3.41 -8.36 -13.17
N ALA A 41 -4.19 -9.14 -12.40
CA ALA A 41 -5.22 -8.60 -11.52
C ALA A 41 -4.62 -7.70 -10.42
N GLU A 42 -3.55 -8.14 -9.76
CA GLU A 42 -2.86 -7.34 -8.74
C GLU A 42 -2.29 -6.04 -9.31
N LEU A 43 -1.56 -6.13 -10.44
CA LEU A 43 -0.96 -4.94 -11.06
C LEU A 43 -2.02 -3.97 -11.60
N ASN A 44 -3.14 -4.47 -12.12
CA ASN A 44 -4.24 -3.63 -12.59
C ASN A 44 -4.84 -2.79 -11.46
N ILE A 45 -4.96 -3.35 -10.25
CA ILE A 45 -5.45 -2.61 -9.09
C ILE A 45 -4.36 -1.66 -8.57
N LEU A 46 -3.14 -2.17 -8.35
CA LEU A 46 -2.08 -1.41 -7.67
C LEU A 46 -1.51 -0.29 -8.53
N ARG A 47 -1.42 -0.48 -9.85
CA ARG A 47 -0.76 0.45 -10.80
C ARG A 47 -1.62 0.82 -12.01
N GLY A 48 -2.55 -0.05 -12.43
CA GLY A 48 -3.37 0.17 -13.63
C GLY A 48 -4.39 1.32 -13.52
N LEU A 49 -4.71 1.78 -12.30
CA LEU A 49 -5.66 2.87 -12.08
C LEU A 49 -5.06 4.27 -12.31
N GLU A 50 -3.74 4.38 -12.44
CA GLU A 50 -3.04 5.65 -12.67
C GLU A 50 -3.49 6.34 -13.96
N GLU A 51 -3.74 5.58 -15.04
CA GLU A 51 -4.25 6.09 -16.32
C GLU A 51 -5.66 6.69 -16.20
N MET A 52 -6.41 6.30 -15.17
CA MET A 52 -7.74 6.82 -14.86
C MET A 52 -7.69 8.01 -13.89
N GLY A 53 -6.49 8.53 -13.58
CA GLY A 53 -6.30 9.65 -12.66
C GLY A 53 -6.53 9.27 -11.19
N MET A 54 -6.37 7.98 -10.86
CA MET A 54 -6.44 7.46 -9.50
C MET A 54 -5.05 7.00 -9.05
N ARG A 55 -4.57 7.50 -7.91
CA ARG A 55 -3.23 7.20 -7.42
C ARG A 55 -3.29 6.59 -6.03
N ASP A 56 -2.41 5.64 -5.77
CA ASP A 56 -2.08 5.23 -4.42
C ASP A 56 -1.46 6.42 -3.67
N VAL A 57 -2.15 6.86 -2.62
CA VAL A 57 -1.83 8.11 -1.94
C VAL A 57 -0.53 8.00 -1.14
N PHE A 58 -0.29 6.85 -0.49
CA PHE A 58 0.93 6.66 0.30
C PHE A 58 2.16 6.70 -0.61
N ARG A 59 2.13 5.92 -1.71
CA ARG A 59 3.23 5.89 -2.69
C ARG A 59 3.45 7.26 -3.33
N ALA A 60 2.38 7.99 -3.66
CA ALA A 60 2.49 9.30 -4.29
C ALA A 60 3.14 10.36 -3.38
N GLN A 61 3.00 10.24 -2.05
CA GLN A 61 3.57 11.19 -1.10
C GLN A 61 4.98 10.81 -0.64
N HIS A 62 5.23 9.51 -0.42
CA HIS A 62 6.45 9.05 0.26
C HIS A 62 7.40 8.26 -0.62
N GLY A 63 6.92 7.72 -1.75
CA GLY A 63 7.73 6.86 -2.61
C GLY A 63 7.95 5.47 -2.03
N TYR A 64 9.17 4.96 -2.18
CA TYR A 64 9.57 3.59 -1.87
C TYR A 64 10.99 3.57 -1.28
N GLY A 65 11.37 2.43 -0.69
CA GLY A 65 12.71 2.20 -0.14
C GLY A 65 12.78 2.50 1.36
N ASP A 66 13.96 2.94 1.81
CA ASP A 66 14.21 3.22 3.22
C ASP A 66 13.50 4.52 3.65
N LEU A 67 12.32 4.38 4.27
CA LEU A 67 11.53 5.50 4.77
C LEU A 67 11.72 5.63 6.29
N ASP A 68 11.84 6.88 6.78
CA ASP A 68 11.91 7.19 8.22
C ASP A 68 10.52 7.22 8.86
N MET A 69 9.67 6.22 8.53
CA MET A 69 8.30 6.07 9.02
C MET A 69 7.81 4.63 8.79
N LEU A 70 6.70 4.27 9.44
CA LEU A 70 6.02 3.00 9.17
C LEU A 70 5.47 3.00 7.74
N ASP A 71 5.84 1.99 6.97
CA ASP A 71 5.46 1.83 5.56
C ASP A 71 4.84 0.46 5.24
N VAL A 72 4.63 -0.38 6.25
CA VAL A 72 3.92 -1.66 6.14
C VAL A 72 2.63 -1.60 6.95
N SER A 73 1.60 -2.29 6.48
CA SER A 73 0.35 -2.40 7.21
C SER A 73 0.30 -3.66 8.05
N HIS A 74 0.90 -4.77 7.63
CA HIS A 74 0.92 -6.02 8.37
C HIS A 74 2.36 -6.40 8.74
N ALA A 75 2.67 -6.45 10.04
CA ALA A 75 4.01 -6.76 10.58
C ALA A 75 4.37 -8.26 10.51
N THR A 76 4.42 -8.84 9.31
CA THR A 76 4.65 -10.29 9.13
C THR A 76 6.06 -10.76 9.51
N GLN A 77 7.00 -9.84 9.72
CA GLN A 77 8.42 -10.13 9.94
C GLN A 77 8.97 -9.48 11.23
N THR A 78 8.09 -8.88 12.03
CA THR A 78 8.44 -8.26 13.33
C THR A 78 7.49 -8.79 14.40
N ASP A 79 8.00 -9.55 15.36
CA ASP A 79 7.17 -10.25 16.37
C ASP A 79 6.38 -9.30 17.29
N ASP A 80 7.01 -8.18 17.69
CA ASP A 80 6.39 -7.15 18.52
C ASP A 80 6.60 -5.77 17.86
N PRO A 81 5.73 -5.39 16.91
CA PRO A 81 5.90 -4.16 16.15
C PRO A 81 5.76 -2.91 17.02
N LEU A 82 5.18 -2.98 18.22
CA LEU A 82 5.11 -1.85 19.16
C LEU A 82 6.41 -1.65 19.95
N SER A 83 7.32 -2.62 19.92
CA SER A 83 8.60 -2.56 20.64
C SER A 83 9.75 -1.93 19.86
N VAL A 84 9.57 -1.68 18.57
CA VAL A 84 10.58 -1.13 17.66
C VAL A 84 10.13 0.22 17.09
N PRO A 85 11.05 1.08 16.62
CA PRO A 85 10.69 2.28 15.88
C PRO A 85 9.81 1.97 14.65
N PRO A 86 8.91 2.89 14.24
CA PRO A 86 8.02 2.65 13.09
C PRO A 86 8.75 2.26 11.80
N ALA A 87 9.90 2.89 11.53
CA ALA A 87 10.74 2.61 10.36
C ALA A 87 11.42 1.22 10.39
N ASP A 88 11.49 0.58 11.56
CA ASP A 88 12.15 -0.72 11.74
C ASP A 88 11.12 -1.88 11.73
N VAL A 89 9.83 -1.59 11.56
CA VAL A 89 8.79 -2.63 11.44
C VAL A 89 8.84 -3.24 10.06
N GLU A 90 9.22 -4.52 9.97
CA GLU A 90 9.27 -5.27 8.72
C GLU A 90 7.99 -6.09 8.50
N GLY A 91 7.51 -6.11 7.26
CA GLY A 91 6.28 -6.80 6.92
C GLY A 91 5.78 -6.59 5.49
N LYS A 92 4.46 -6.55 5.34
CA LYS A 92 3.76 -6.39 4.06
C LYS A 92 2.89 -5.13 4.07
N ARG A 93 2.86 -4.43 2.94
CA ARG A 93 1.98 -3.29 2.70
C ARG A 93 0.76 -3.78 1.94
N PHE A 94 -0.28 -4.19 2.66
CA PHE A 94 -1.50 -4.75 2.07
C PHE A 94 -2.68 -3.78 2.07
N ASP A 95 -2.71 -2.85 3.02
CA ASP A 95 -3.77 -1.87 3.15
C ASP A 95 -3.46 -0.66 2.30
N HIS A 96 -4.24 -0.46 1.24
CA HIS A 96 -4.02 0.62 0.29
C HIS A 96 -5.12 1.66 0.37
N LEU A 97 -4.77 2.88 -0.04
CA LEU A 97 -5.72 3.95 -0.31
C LEU A 97 -5.40 4.55 -1.68
N ILE A 98 -6.26 4.24 -2.65
CA ILE A 98 -6.19 4.75 -4.01
C ILE A 98 -7.29 5.80 -4.19
N ALA A 99 -6.89 7.03 -4.50
CA ALA A 99 -7.80 8.17 -4.58
C ALA A 99 -7.73 8.85 -5.94
N SER A 100 -8.86 9.37 -6.42
CA SER A 100 -8.87 10.31 -7.54
C SER A 100 -8.09 11.57 -7.20
N GLU A 101 -7.27 12.07 -8.12
CA GLU A 101 -6.44 13.27 -7.93
C GLU A 101 -7.24 14.51 -7.48
N THR A 102 -8.51 14.59 -7.85
CA THR A 102 -9.43 15.69 -7.49
C THR A 102 -9.67 15.81 -5.99
N LEU A 103 -9.43 14.75 -5.21
CA LEU A 103 -9.57 14.75 -3.76
C LEU A 103 -8.43 15.48 -3.05
N ARG A 104 -7.30 15.75 -3.72
CA ARG A 104 -6.15 16.50 -3.18
C ARG A 104 -5.71 15.98 -1.79
N PRO A 105 -5.11 14.79 -1.73
CA PRO A 105 -4.59 14.25 -0.47
C PRO A 105 -3.48 15.16 0.08
N ARG A 106 -3.58 15.47 1.37
CA ARG A 106 -2.67 16.34 2.11
C ARG A 106 -1.66 15.56 2.95
N ALA A 107 -2.11 14.47 3.56
CA ALA A 107 -1.29 13.60 4.40
C ALA A 107 -1.78 12.15 4.29
N CYS A 108 -0.88 11.21 4.45
CA CYS A 108 -1.16 9.77 4.43
C CYS A 108 -0.11 9.05 5.27
N HIS A 109 -0.48 8.22 6.23
CA HIS A 109 0.47 7.46 7.04
C HIS A 109 -0.19 6.23 7.66
N TYR A 110 0.60 5.20 7.95
CA TYR A 110 0.17 4.11 8.81
C TYR A 110 0.33 4.52 10.27
N ASP A 111 -0.65 4.16 11.11
CA ASP A 111 -0.59 4.39 12.56
C ASP A 111 -0.13 3.12 13.28
N GLN A 112 1.10 3.16 13.80
CA GLN A 112 1.73 2.02 14.48
C GLN A 112 0.96 1.58 15.73
N ASP A 113 0.28 2.51 16.43
CA ASP A 113 -0.49 2.17 17.64
C ASP A 113 -1.64 1.20 17.34
N GLY A 114 -2.07 1.12 16.08
CA GLY A 114 -3.07 0.15 15.61
C GLY A 114 -2.68 -1.31 15.88
N PHE A 115 -1.38 -1.63 15.91
CA PHE A 115 -0.89 -2.97 16.21
C PHE A 115 -1.26 -3.45 17.63
N ALA A 116 -1.67 -2.56 18.53
CA ALA A 116 -2.18 -2.95 19.85
C ALA A 116 -3.54 -3.68 19.78
N CYS A 117 -4.26 -3.53 18.67
CA CYS A 117 -5.64 -4.01 18.50
C CYS A 117 -5.82 -4.97 17.31
N SER A 118 -4.84 -5.06 16.41
CA SER A 118 -4.87 -5.93 15.22
C SER A 118 -3.44 -6.30 14.83
N ASP A 119 -3.30 -7.33 14.01
CA ASP A 119 -2.10 -7.62 13.20
C ASP A 119 -1.85 -6.61 12.07
N HIS A 120 -2.78 -5.69 11.84
CA HIS A 120 -2.68 -4.61 10.86
C HIS A 120 -2.65 -3.21 11.51
N ALA A 121 -1.78 -2.32 11.00
CA ALA A 121 -1.79 -0.89 11.26
C ALA A 121 -2.76 -0.18 10.28
N PRO A 122 -3.68 0.68 10.74
CA PRO A 122 -4.59 1.40 9.87
C PRO A 122 -3.85 2.46 9.04
N LEU A 123 -4.24 2.58 7.77
CA LEU A 123 -3.81 3.65 6.87
C LEU A 123 -4.74 4.86 7.00
N ILE A 124 -4.20 6.00 7.41
CA ILE A 124 -4.92 7.24 7.63
C ILE A 124 -4.55 8.25 6.55
N ALA A 125 -5.54 8.84 5.86
CA ALA A 125 -5.32 9.92 4.91
C ALA A 125 -6.23 11.13 5.17
N GLU A 126 -5.68 12.32 4.94
CA GLU A 126 -6.37 13.61 5.04
C GLU A 126 -6.49 14.25 3.65
N PHE A 127 -7.62 14.90 3.36
CA PHE A 127 -7.93 15.50 2.07
C PHE A 127 -8.35 16.96 2.23
N ASP A 128 -7.95 17.81 1.29
CA ASP A 128 -8.38 19.21 1.26
C ASP A 128 -9.76 19.35 0.58
N PRO A 129 -10.72 20.06 1.20
CA PRO A 129 -12.08 20.24 0.68
C PRO A 129 -12.17 21.01 -0.65
#